data_AF-A0A929SZQ3-F1
#
_entry.id   AF-A0A929SZQ3-F1
#
_cell.length_a   1.000
_cell.length_b   1.000
_cell.length_c   1.000
_cell.angle_alpha   90.00
_cell.angle_beta   90.00
_cell.angle_gamma   90.00
#
_symmetry.space_group_name_H-M   'P 1'
#
loop_
_entity.id
_entity.type
_entity.pdbx_description
1 polymer ?
#
loop_
_entity_poly.entity_id
_entity_poly.type
_entity_poly.pdbx_seq_one_letter_code
_entity_poly.pdbx_strand_id
1 'polypeptide(L)'
;MALKVTKKVQGIVETELRKGTSKSRIAHILGISYEEVLVVIKRVKDSIRPDVGDRIHFTFREQQMYGVIYKLLSNSAVVIIDWESSTTVMKDICEDRTILNFKDIIEFLPDDAKAD
;
A
#
# COMPACT_ATOMS: atom_id res chain seq x y z
N MET A 1 10.80 12.30 -23.32
CA MET A 1 10.15 13.27 -22.42
C MET A 1 9.75 12.53 -21.15
N ALA A 2 10.11 12.99 -19.96
CA ALA A 2 9.72 12.31 -18.73
C ALA A 2 8.28 12.69 -18.36
N LEU A 3 7.35 11.74 -18.43
CA LEU A 3 5.99 11.92 -17.91
C LEU A 3 6.06 12.38 -16.45
N LYS A 4 5.50 13.57 -16.18
CA LYS A 4 5.20 14.00 -14.81
C LYS A 4 4.08 13.11 -14.29
N VAL A 5 4.39 12.31 -13.26
CA VAL A 5 3.40 11.51 -12.56
C VAL A 5 2.49 12.49 -11.81
N THR A 6 1.34 12.81 -12.40
CA THR A 6 0.31 13.64 -11.77
C THR A 6 -0.52 12.78 -10.83
N LYS A 7 -1.13 13.37 -9.79
CA LYS A 7 -2.00 12.64 -8.83
C LYS A 7 -3.09 11.80 -9.52
N LYS A 8 -3.60 12.27 -10.67
CA LYS A 8 -4.58 11.53 -11.49
C LYS A 8 -4.00 10.27 -12.12
N VAL A 9 -2.79 10.34 -12.67
CA VAL A 9 -2.08 9.18 -13.24
C VAL A 9 -1.72 8.19 -12.15
N GLN A 10 -1.27 8.68 -10.99
CA GLN A 10 -0.97 7.86 -9.83
C GLN A 10 -2.20 7.07 -9.36
N GLY A 11 -3.34 7.75 -9.17
CA GLY A 11 -4.59 7.07 -8.76
C GLY A 11 -5.07 6.01 -9.75
N ILE A 12 -4.94 6.25 -11.06
CA ILE A 12 -5.29 5.26 -12.10
C ILE A 12 -4.35 4.06 -12.01
N VAL A 13 -3.04 4.28 -11.90
CA VAL A 13 -2.04 3.21 -11.83
C VAL A 13 -2.23 2.38 -10.56
N GLU A 14 -2.45 3.01 -9.40
CA GLU A 14 -2.71 2.31 -8.15
C GLU A 14 -3.99 1.48 -8.20
N THR A 15 -5.06 2.04 -8.75
CA THR A 15 -6.35 1.33 -8.89
C THR A 15 -6.20 0.11 -9.79
N GLU A 16 -5.55 0.27 -10.94
CA GLU A 16 -5.35 -0.83 -11.89
C GLU A 16 -4.34 -1.86 -11.38
N LEU A 17 -3.29 -1.45 -10.65
CA LEU A 17 -2.38 -2.37 -9.96
C LEU A 17 -3.11 -3.17 -8.86
N ARG A 18 -4.00 -2.53 -8.08
CA ARG A 18 -4.84 -3.20 -7.06
C ARG A 18 -5.81 -4.22 -7.67
N LYS A 19 -6.37 -3.92 -8.85
CA LYS A 19 -7.22 -4.86 -9.60
C LYS A 19 -6.46 -6.03 -10.23
N GLY A 20 -5.12 -6.04 -10.16
CA GLY A 20 -4.29 -7.06 -10.82
C GLY A 20 -4.16 -6.86 -12.33
N THR A 21 -4.46 -5.67 -12.84
CA THR A 21 -4.37 -5.35 -14.27
C THR A 21 -2.93 -5.46 -14.76
N SER A 22 -2.72 -6.05 -15.94
CA SER A 22 -1.38 -6.23 -16.50
C SER A 22 -0.72 -4.89 -16.87
N LYS A 23 0.60 -4.81 -16.73
CA LYS A 23 1.37 -3.58 -17.01
C LYS A 23 1.15 -3.07 -18.45
N SER A 24 1.01 -3.98 -19.42
CA SER A 24 0.70 -3.64 -20.81
C SER A 24 -0.68 -3.01 -20.97
N ARG A 25 -1.68 -3.48 -20.21
CA ARG A 25 -3.01 -2.89 -20.19
C ARG A 25 -3.01 -1.51 -19.54
N ILE A 26 -2.24 -1.31 -18.48
CA ILE A 26 -2.04 0.02 -17.85
C ILE A 26 -1.38 0.99 -18.85
N ALA A 27 -0.40 0.54 -19.63
CA ALA A 27 0.25 1.36 -20.67
C ALA A 27 -0.76 1.84 -21.71
N HIS A 28 -1.63 0.93 -22.15
CA HIS A 28 -2.71 1.24 -23.09
C HIS A 28 -3.75 2.21 -22.50
N ILE A 29 -4.12 2.06 -21.23
CA ILE A 29 -5.06 2.98 -20.54
C ILE A 29 -4.48 4.39 -20.44
N LEU A 30 -3.18 4.49 -20.16
CA LEU A 30 -2.49 5.77 -20.04
C LEU A 30 -2.07 6.37 -21.38
N GLY A 31 -2.17 5.61 -22.48
CA GLY A 31 -1.74 6.04 -23.81
C GLY A 31 -0.22 6.25 -23.91
N ILE A 32 0.57 5.52 -23.11
CA ILE A 32 2.03 5.65 -23.04
C ILE A 32 2.72 4.36 -23.46
N SER A 33 4.02 4.44 -23.77
CA SER A 33 4.79 3.25 -24.12
C SER A 33 4.97 2.30 -22.93
N TYR A 34 5.28 1.03 -23.21
CA TYR A 34 5.53 0.04 -22.17
C TYR A 34 6.71 0.42 -21.27
N GLU A 35 7.78 0.98 -21.84
CA GLU A 35 8.94 1.45 -21.07
C GLU A 35 8.57 2.61 -20.13
N GLU A 36 7.77 3.56 -20.61
CA GLU A 36 7.28 4.67 -19.79
C GLU A 36 6.37 4.19 -18.67
N VAL A 37 5.49 3.21 -18.93
CA VAL A 37 4.62 2.66 -17.88
C VAL A 37 5.43 2.01 -16.77
N LEU A 38 6.56 1.37 -17.09
CA LEU A 38 7.43 0.76 -16.07
C LEU A 38 8.03 1.83 -15.17
N VAL A 39 8.45 2.96 -15.73
CA VAL A 39 8.97 4.12 -14.97
C VAL A 39 7.87 4.74 -14.11
N VAL A 40 6.66 4.89 -14.64
CA VAL A 40 5.51 5.41 -13.88
C VAL A 40 5.14 4.46 -12.73
N ILE A 41 5.01 3.16 -13.00
CA ILE A 41 4.73 2.14 -11.96
C ILE A 41 5.82 2.16 -10.90
N LYS A 42 7.10 2.27 -11.30
CA LYS A 42 8.21 2.34 -10.35
C LYS A 42 8.11 3.59 -9.48
N ARG A 43 7.87 4.77 -10.07
CA ARG A 43 7.69 6.03 -9.33
C ARG A 43 6.48 6.01 -8.40
N VAL A 44 5.37 5.45 -8.85
CA VAL A 44 4.17 5.28 -8.03
C VAL A 44 4.51 4.36 -6.85
N LYS A 45 5.10 3.19 -7.11
CA LYS A 45 5.56 2.27 -6.06
C LYS A 45 6.55 2.87 -5.08
N ASP A 46 7.50 3.67 -5.56
CA ASP A 46 8.47 4.38 -4.71
C ASP A 46 7.77 5.48 -3.89
N SER A 47 6.71 6.10 -4.40
CA SER A 47 5.92 7.13 -3.69
C SER A 47 4.95 6.55 -2.67
N ILE A 48 4.55 5.29 -2.80
CA ILE A 48 3.69 4.57 -1.83
C ILE A 48 4.50 3.56 -1.02
N ARG A 49 5.84 3.62 -1.08
CA ARG A 49 6.67 2.67 -0.37
C ARG A 49 6.45 2.95 1.12
N PRO A 50 5.89 1.99 1.87
CA PRO A 50 5.72 2.16 3.30
C PRO A 50 7.05 2.46 3.96
N ASP A 51 7.06 3.37 4.93
CA ASP A 51 8.17 3.60 5.82
C ASP A 51 7.95 2.92 7.18
N VAL A 52 9.05 2.65 7.89
CA VAL A 52 8.97 2.13 9.26
C VAL A 52 8.38 3.23 10.15
N GLY A 53 7.30 2.90 10.86
CA GLY A 53 6.53 3.83 11.68
C GLY A 53 5.17 4.19 11.09
N ASP A 54 4.91 3.89 9.81
CA ASP A 54 3.62 4.20 9.20
C ASP A 54 2.49 3.40 9.84
N ARG A 55 1.40 4.10 10.19
CA ARG A 55 0.12 3.47 10.56
C ARG A 55 -0.62 3.08 9.29
N ILE A 56 -1.01 1.82 9.22
CA ILE A 56 -1.71 1.27 8.07
C ILE A 56 -3.00 0.60 8.48
N HIS A 57 -3.97 0.71 7.58
CA HIS A 57 -5.19 -0.06 7.59
C HIS A 57 -5.08 -1.16 6.54
N PHE A 58 -5.37 -2.40 6.94
CA PHE A 58 -5.30 -3.58 6.09
C PHE A 58 -6.43 -4.55 6.42
N THR A 59 -6.72 -5.47 5.51
CA THR A 59 -7.63 -6.59 5.77
C THR A 59 -6.86 -7.88 5.99
N PHE A 60 -7.25 -8.60 7.03
CA PHE A 60 -6.75 -9.96 7.29
C PHE A 60 -7.93 -10.88 7.51
N ARG A 61 -8.06 -11.92 6.66
CA ARG A 61 -9.21 -12.85 6.69
C ARG A 61 -10.56 -12.10 6.73
N GLU A 62 -10.71 -11.10 5.87
CA GLU A 62 -11.91 -10.24 5.76
C GLU A 62 -12.19 -9.37 7.00
N GLN A 63 -11.31 -9.38 8.01
CA GLN A 63 -11.40 -8.50 9.17
C GLN A 63 -10.59 -7.23 8.93
N GLN A 64 -11.15 -6.09 9.33
CA GLN A 64 -10.46 -4.80 9.31
C GLN A 64 -9.43 -4.77 10.44
N MET A 65 -8.18 -4.47 10.11
CA MET A 65 -7.05 -4.51 11.03
C MET A 65 -6.21 -3.25 10.87
N TYR A 66 -5.68 -2.77 11.98
CA TYR A 66 -4.85 -1.59 12.06
C TYR A 66 -3.51 -1.97 12.68
N GLY A 67 -2.44 -1.32 12.23
CA GLY A 67 -1.14 -1.57 12.79
C GLY A 67 -0.07 -0.62 12.30
N VAL A 68 1.08 -0.70 12.95
CA VAL A 68 2.26 0.14 12.67
C VAL A 68 3.32 -0.71 12.01
N ILE A 69 3.90 -0.21 10.92
CA ILE A 69 5.00 -0.89 10.24
C ILE A 69 6.25 -0.86 11.11
N TYR A 70 6.66 -2.02 11.59
CA TYR A 70 7.86 -2.19 12.42
C TYR A 70 9.12 -2.46 11.59
N LYS A 71 8.98 -3.19 10.48
CA LYS A 71 10.12 -3.54 9.62
C LYS A 71 9.70 -3.72 8.18
N LEU A 72 10.49 -3.20 7.25
CA LEU A 72 10.30 -3.41 5.83
C LEU A 72 11.07 -4.64 5.33
N LEU A 73 10.42 -5.43 4.49
CA LEU A 73 10.99 -6.52 3.68
C LEU A 73 10.88 -6.12 2.20
N SER A 74 11.37 -6.98 1.30
CA SER A 74 11.42 -6.67 -0.14
C SER A 74 10.06 -6.38 -0.77
N ASN A 75 9.00 -7.10 -0.37
CA ASN A 75 7.62 -6.94 -0.87
C ASN A 75 6.57 -6.99 0.26
N SER A 76 7.03 -6.94 1.51
CA SER A 76 6.19 -7.13 2.70
C SER A 76 6.68 -6.24 3.83
N ALA A 77 5.87 -6.08 4.87
CA ALA A 77 6.25 -5.44 6.12
C ALA A 77 5.92 -6.35 7.30
N VAL A 78 6.72 -6.28 8.35
CA VAL A 78 6.32 -6.70 9.69
C VAL A 78 5.52 -5.57 10.29
N VAL A 79 4.31 -5.86 10.70
CA VAL A 79 3.35 -4.90 11.25
C VAL A 79 3.06 -5.31 12.68
N ILE A 80 3.18 -4.35 13.61
CA ILE A 80 2.68 -4.50 14.98
C ILE A 80 1.20 -4.13 14.95
N ILE A 81 0.34 -5.07 15.34
CA ILE A 81 -1.12 -4.87 15.32
C ILE A 81 -1.50 -3.94 16.46
N ASP A 82 -2.27 -2.90 16.14
CA ASP A 82 -2.93 -2.07 17.13
C ASP A 82 -4.29 -2.70 17.49
N TRP A 83 -4.30 -3.44 18.59
CA TRP A 83 -5.49 -4.12 19.09
C TRP A 83 -6.56 -3.18 19.66
N GLU A 84 -6.22 -1.92 19.99
CA GLU A 84 -7.22 -0.95 20.44
C GLU A 84 -8.11 -0.49 19.28
N SER A 85 -7.51 -0.42 18.09
CA SER A 85 -8.18 0.00 16.86
C SER A 85 -8.70 -1.19 16.01
N SER A 86 -8.21 -2.41 16.25
CA SER A 86 -8.51 -3.61 15.45
C SER A 86 -9.62 -4.49 16.03
N THR A 87 -10.23 -5.32 15.19
CA THR A 87 -11.27 -6.27 15.63
C THR A 87 -10.71 -7.28 16.66
N THR A 88 -11.36 -7.35 17.83
CA THR A 88 -10.97 -8.25 18.94
C THR A 88 -11.09 -9.73 18.60
N VAL A 89 -11.90 -10.09 17.59
CA VAL A 89 -12.03 -11.47 17.07
C VAL A 89 -10.69 -12.04 16.60
N MET A 90 -9.77 -11.21 16.11
CA MET A 90 -8.44 -11.66 15.68
C MET A 90 -7.43 -11.79 16.82
N LYS A 91 -7.74 -11.29 18.02
CA LYS A 91 -6.82 -11.31 19.17
C LYS A 91 -6.52 -12.72 19.66
N ASP A 92 -7.45 -13.64 19.47
CA ASP A 92 -7.28 -15.05 19.82
C ASP A 92 -6.55 -15.86 18.72
N ILE A 93 -6.29 -15.26 17.55
CA ILE A 93 -5.82 -15.95 16.34
C ILE A 93 -4.44 -15.43 15.89
N CYS A 94 -4.19 -14.13 16.03
CA CYS A 94 -2.94 -13.51 15.59
C CYS A 94 -2.06 -13.14 16.78
N GLU A 95 -0.75 -13.28 16.59
CA GLU A 95 0.24 -12.68 17.48
C GLU A 95 0.25 -11.15 17.30
N ASP A 96 0.83 -10.43 18.26
CA ASP A 96 0.96 -8.96 18.22
C ASP A 96 1.72 -8.43 17.00
N ARG A 97 2.40 -9.32 16.26
CA ARG A 97 3.14 -9.01 15.04
C ARG A 97 2.70 -9.93 13.91
N THR A 98 2.43 -9.35 12.76
CA THR A 98 2.08 -10.09 11.55
C THR A 98 2.91 -9.63 10.35
N ILE A 99 3.07 -10.51 9.36
CA ILE A 99 3.73 -10.17 8.10
C ILE A 99 2.64 -9.86 7.07
N LEU A 100 2.68 -8.64 6.55
CA LEU A 100 1.73 -8.13 5.58
C LEU A 100 2.40 -7.87 4.24
N ASN A 101 1.78 -8.25 3.13
CA ASN A 101 2.26 -7.85 1.81
C ASN A 101 1.78 -6.43 1.50
N PHE A 102 2.58 -5.63 0.78
CA PHE A 102 2.19 -4.26 0.43
C PHE A 102 0.90 -4.19 -0.41
N LYS A 103 0.58 -5.26 -1.15
CA LYS A 103 -0.67 -5.35 -1.92
C LYS A 103 -1.92 -5.40 -1.02
N ASP A 104 -1.77 -5.83 0.23
CA ASP A 104 -2.87 -6.02 1.19
C ASP A 104 -3.08 -4.75 2.06
N ILE A 105 -2.23 -3.73 1.91
CA ILE A 105 -2.41 -2.42 2.53
C ILE A 105 -3.56 -1.71 1.80
N ILE A 106 -4.63 -1.41 2.54
CA ILE A 106 -5.78 -0.67 2.02
C ILE A 106 -5.46 0.82 2.02
N GLU A 107 -5.00 1.33 3.15
CA GLU A 107 -4.80 2.75 3.38
C GLU A 107 -3.64 3.02 4.36
N PHE A 108 -2.96 4.14 4.13
CA PHE A 108 -1.98 4.71 5.05
C PHE A 108 -2.70 5.77 5.87
N LEU A 109 -2.77 5.58 7.18
CA LEU A 109 -3.40 6.53 8.08
C LEU A 109 -2.43 7.70 8.29
N PRO A 110 -2.90 8.96 8.17
CA PRO A 110 -2.08 10.09 8.52
C PRO A 110 -1.64 9.96 9.98
N ASP A 111 -0.37 10.25 10.24
CA ASP A 111 0.16 10.30 11.58
C ASP A 111 -0.54 11.47 12.29
N ASP A 112 -1.54 11.17 13.14
CA ASP A 112 -2.28 12.14 13.95
C ASP A 112 -1.40 12.71 15.09
N ALA A 113 -0.13 12.95 14.79
CA ALA A 113 0.87 13.57 15.65
C ALA A 113 1.34 14.94 15.15
N LYS A 114 0.68 15.51 14.13
CA LYS A 114 0.84 16.92 13.73
C LYS A 114 -0.48 17.55 13.31
N ALA A 115 -1.40 17.67 14.26
CA ALA A 115 -2.33 18.78 14.29
C ALA A 115 -2.03 19.57 15.57
N ASP A 116 -1.54 20.80 15.36
CA ASP A 116 -1.27 21.91 16.29
C ASP A 116 -1.65 21.75 17.78
#